data_AF-A0A554X2H9-F1
#
_entry.id   AF-A0A554X2H9-F1
#
_cell.length_a   1.000
_cell.length_b   1.000
_cell.length_c   1.000
_cell.angle_alpha   90.00
_cell.angle_beta   90.00
_cell.angle_gamma   90.00
#
_symmetry.space_group_name_H-M   'P 1'
#
loop_
_entity.id
_entity.type
_entity.pdbx_description
1 polymer ?
#
loop_
_entity_poly.entity_id
_entity_poly.type
_entity_poly.pdbx_seq_one_letter_code
_entity_poly.pdbx_strand_id
1 'polypeptide(L)' 'MLITSNRPVGEWGQVFGDAVAATAILDRLLHHSQVITIRGDSYRLRDKRRSGLLQKAAAPTPITSES' A
#
# COMPACT_ATOMS: atom_id res chain seq x y z
N MET A 1 -12.65 13.43 11.68
CA MET A 1 -12.65 13.04 10.25
C MET A 1 -11.89 11.73 10.10
N LEU A 2 -12.32 10.81 9.24
CA LEU A 2 -11.60 9.55 9.00
C LEU A 2 -11.10 9.54 7.55
N ILE A 3 -9.79 9.34 7.37
CA ILE A 3 -9.15 9.23 6.06
C ILE A 3 -8.40 7.90 6.02
N THR A 4 -8.52 7.19 4.90
CA THR A 4 -7.71 6.01 4.61
C THR A 4 -6.79 6.30 3.44
N SER A 5 -5.51 5.96 3.55
CA SER A 5 -4.55 6.06 2.47
C SER A 5 -3.78 4.76 2.30
N ASN A 6 -3.45 4.43 1.05
CA ASN A 6 -2.54 3.35 0.72
C ASN A 6 -1.06 3.78 0.72
N ARG A 7 -0.79 5.06 1.02
CA ARG A 7 0.55 5.64 1.10
C ARG A 7 0.79 6.22 2.49
N PRO A 8 2.01 6.09 3.05
CA PRO A 8 2.35 6.74 4.30
C PRO A 8 2.29 8.27 4.13
N VAL A 9 1.96 8.95 5.21
CA VAL A 9 1.83 10.42 5.25
C VAL A 9 3.10 11.14 4.75
N GLY A 10 4.29 10.58 5.02
CA GLY A 10 5.56 11.15 4.55
C GLY A 10 5.72 11.17 3.02
N GLU A 11 4.99 10.32 2.28
CA GLU A 11 5.03 10.30 0.80
C GLU A 11 4.06 11.32 0.18
N TRP A 12 3.24 12.01 0.97
CA TRP A 12 2.20 12.89 0.44
C TRP A 12 2.74 14.12 -0.29
N GLY A 13 3.97 14.56 0.01
CA GLY A 13 4.65 15.60 -0.78
C GLY A 13 4.78 15.24 -2.26
N GLN A 14 5.01 13.96 -2.59
CA GLN A 14 5.05 13.49 -3.97
C GLN A 14 3.65 13.32 -4.57
N VAL A 15 2.66 12.94 -3.75
CA VAL A 15 1.27 12.77 -4.18
C VAL A 15 0.65 14.10 -4.62
N PHE A 16 0.94 15.19 -3.89
CA PHE A 16 0.45 16.52 -4.23
C PHE A 16 1.32 17.28 -5.24
N GLY A 17 2.55 16.80 -5.50
CA GLY A 17 3.51 17.50 -6.35
C GLY A 17 4.08 18.80 -5.75
N ASP A 18 3.60 19.20 -4.58
CA ASP A 18 4.07 20.34 -3.81
C ASP A 18 4.17 19.96 -2.33
N ALA A 19 5.41 19.95 -1.83
CA ALA A 19 5.72 19.61 -0.44
C ALA A 19 5.18 20.65 0.56
N VAL A 20 5.06 21.93 0.17
CA VAL A 20 4.56 23.00 1.05
C VAL A 20 3.06 22.84 1.24
N ALA A 21 2.32 22.64 0.14
CA ALA A 21 0.89 22.38 0.20
C ALA A 21 0.56 21.09 0.97
N ALA A 22 1.32 20.01 0.71
CA ALA A 22 1.17 18.75 1.44
C ALA A 22 1.34 18.96 2.95
N THR A 23 2.40 19.67 3.36
CA THR A 23 2.66 19.96 4.78
C THR A 23 1.54 20.78 5.41
N ALA A 24 1.03 21.81 4.74
CA ALA A 24 -0.05 22.65 5.27
C ALA A 24 -1.38 21.89 5.42
N ILE A 25 -1.67 20.96 4.49
CA ILE A 25 -2.83 20.08 4.60
C ILE A 25 -2.64 19.11 5.77
N LEU A 26 -1.48 18.46 5.84
CA LEU A 26 -1.16 17.51 6.91
C LEU A 26 -1.19 18.17 8.29
N ASP A 27 -0.69 19.40 8.43
CA ASP A 27 -0.77 20.14 9.68
C ASP A 27 -2.21 20.26 10.19
N ARG A 28 -3.14 20.71 9.33
CA ARG A 28 -4.57 20.82 9.65
C ARG A 28 -5.21 19.46 9.96
N LEU A 29 -4.82 18.42 9.24
CA LEU A 29 -5.39 17.08 9.42
C LEU A 29 -4.87 16.40 10.69
N LEU A 30 -3.59 16.55 11.00
CA LEU A 30 -2.92 15.89 12.10
C LEU A 30 -3.10 16.61 13.43
N HIS A 31 -3.47 17.90 13.42
CA HIS A 31 -3.68 18.69 14.64
C HIS A 31 -4.67 18.05 15.64
N HIS A 32 -5.69 17.33 15.14
CA HIS A 32 -6.68 16.63 15.97
C HIS A 32 -6.90 15.16 15.56
N SER A 33 -5.93 14.55 14.86
CA SER A 33 -6.06 13.16 14.40
C SER A 33 -4.92 12.30 14.89
N GLN A 34 -5.19 11.00 15.00
CA GLN A 34 -4.17 9.99 15.26
C GLN A 34 -3.86 9.22 13.98
N VAL A 35 -2.58 9.04 13.68
CA VAL A 35 -2.13 8.26 12.51
C VAL A 35 -1.97 6.81 12.93
N ILE A 36 -2.75 5.92 12.31
CA ILE A 36 -2.65 4.49 12.52
C ILE A 36 -2.06 3.85 11.27
N THR A 37 -0.86 3.29 11.38
CA THR A 37 -0.23 2.54 10.29
C THR A 37 -0.67 1.10 10.33
N ILE A 38 -1.43 0.67 9.33
CA ILE A 38 -1.90 -0.71 9.20
C ILE A 38 -0.87 -1.52 8.41
N ARG A 39 -0.42 -2.64 8.97
CA ARG A 39 0.52 -3.58 8.34
C ARG A 39 -0.10 -4.97 8.28
N GLY A 40 0.29 -5.75 7.28
CA GLY A 40 -0.13 -7.14 7.11
C GLY A 40 -0.59 -7.46 5.69
N ASP A 41 -0.85 -8.75 5.45
CA ASP A 41 -1.31 -9.23 4.15
C ASP A 41 -2.67 -8.65 3.77
N SER A 42 -2.85 -8.37 2.47
CA SER A 42 -4.13 -7.96 1.91
C SER A 42 -5.22 -8.97 2.28
N TYR A 43 -6.30 -8.47 2.90
CA TYR A 43 -7.45 -9.30 3.26
C TYR A 43 -8.02 -10.04 2.04
N ARG A 44 -8.07 -9.36 0.89
CA ARG A 44 -8.50 -9.96 -0.39
C ARG A 44 -7.62 -11.12 -0.83
N LEU A 45 -6.31 -11.02 -0.60
CA LEU A 45 -5.36 -12.08 -0.93
C LEU A 45 -5.54 -13.27 0.02
N ARG A 46 -5.78 -13.01 1.31
CA ARG A 46 -6.07 -14.05 2.31
C ARG A 46 -7.34 -14.82 1.95
N ASP A 47 -8.39 -14.12 1.53
CA ASP A 47 -9.66 -14.74 1.11
C ASP A 47 -9.49 -15.57 -0.17
N LYS A 48 -8.79 -15.05 -1.18
CA LYS A 48 -8.46 -15.80 -2.40
C LYS A 48 -7.58 -17.03 -2.15
N ARG A 49 -6.66 -16.98 -1.18
CA ARG A 49 -5.88 -18.15 -0.74
C ARG A 49 -6.78 -19.18 -0.06
N ARG A 50 -7.72 -18.72 0.76
CA ARG A 50 -8.69 -19.57 1.46
C ARG A 50 -9.68 -20.23 0.49
N SER A 51 -10.12 -19.51 -0.55
CA SER A 51 -11.03 -20.01 -1.57
C SER A 51 -10.35 -20.90 -2.63
N GLY A 52 -9.07 -21.25 -2.46
CA GLY A 52 -8.31 -22.08 -3.40
C GLY A 52 -7.92 -21.40 -4.72
N LEU A 53 -8.27 -20.12 -4.91
CA LEU A 53 -8.01 -19.38 -6.16
C LEU A 53 -6.55 -18.96 -6.32
N LEU A 54 -5.77 -19.00 -5.24
CA LEU A 54 -4.31 -18.80 -5.25
C LEU A 54 -3.60 -20.11 -4.91
N GLN A 55 -3.80 -21.15 -5.72
CA GLN A 55 -2.85 -22.25 -5.84
C GLN A 55 -1.96 -22.00 -7.06
N LYS A 56 -0.65 -21.97 -6.82
CA LYS A 56 0.44 -21.96 -7.82
C LYS A 56 0.72 -20.63 -8.54
N ALA A 57 1.48 -19.77 -7.87
CA ALA A 57 2.56 -19.04 -8.54
C ALA A 57 3.89 -19.61 -8.04
N ALA A 58 4.12 -20.90 -8.31
CA ALA A 58 5.36 -21.58 -7.97
C ALA A 58 6.14 -21.87 -9.25
N ALA A 59 7.38 -21.35 -9.26
CA ALA A 59 8.50 -21.53 -10.17
C ALA A 59 8.52 -20.64 -11.44
N PRO A 60 9.51 -19.72 -11.58
CA PRO A 60 9.95 -19.33 -12.91
C PRO A 60 10.52 -20.59 -13.58
N THR A 61 9.98 -20.96 -14.74
CA THR A 61 10.52 -22.02 -15.59
C THR A 61 11.99 -21.70 -15.87
N PRO A 62 12.96 -22.59 -15.58
CA PRO A 62 14.30 -22.39 -16.10
C PRO A 62 14.18 -22.44 -17.63
N ILE A 63 14.49 -21.34 -18.28
CA ILE A 63 14.69 -21.30 -19.72
C ILE A 63 15.93 -22.15 -20.03
N THR A 64 15.73 -23.46 -20.20
CA THR A 64 16.73 -24.31 -20.85
C THR A 64 16.82 -23.86 -22.30
N SER A 65 17.81 -23.03 -22.61
CA SER A 65 18.24 -22.77 -23.98
C SER A 65 19.12 -23.95 -24.41
N GLU A 66 18.48 -24.97 -24.98
CA GLU A 66 19.17 -25.94 -25.83
C GLU A 66 19.28 -25.36 -27.25
N SER A 67 20.52 -25.23 -27.74
CA SER A 67 21.04 -25.30 -29.14
C SER A 67 22.18 -24.30 -29.34
#